data_AF-A0A5C8C781-F1
#
_entry.id   AF-A0A5C8C781-F1
#
_cell.length_a   1.000
_cell.length_b   1.000
_cell.length_c   1.000
_cell.angle_alpha   90.00
_cell.angle_beta   90.00
_cell.angle_gamma   90.00
#
_symmetry.space_group_name_H-M   'P 1'
#
loop_
_entity.id
_entity.type
_entity.pdbx_description
1 polymer ?
#
loop_
_entity_poly.entity_id
_entity_poly.type
_entity_poly.pdbx_seq_one_letter_code
_entity_poly.pdbx_strand_id
1 'polypeptide(L)'
;MRVTLDLATAVRQQVVYRELNQHCSVLMQRNIPCEIEDIRLQEQDDEDADVMVASPELQRPPKYAVVLLNDDYTPMDFVIEILQQYFALDLDQATQVMLTVHYEGKGVAGVYARDIAETKANQVNHYARSQGHPLLCQIEAQQ
;
A
#
# COMPACT_ATOMS: atom_id res chain seq x y z
N MET A 1 36.81 -13.96 8.72
CA MET A 1 35.70 -13.04 8.39
C MET A 1 34.48 -13.43 9.21
N ARG A 2 34.29 -12.80 10.36
CA ARG A 2 33.04 -12.87 11.13
C ARG A 2 32.34 -11.55 10.90
N VAL A 3 31.18 -11.57 10.25
CA VAL A 3 30.30 -10.41 10.12
C VAL A 3 29.40 -10.44 11.34
N THR A 4 29.65 -9.58 12.30
CA THR A 4 28.74 -9.31 13.42
C THR A 4 27.58 -8.48 12.87
N LEU A 5 26.38 -9.07 12.76
CA LEU A 5 25.14 -8.32 12.58
C LEU A 5 24.86 -7.58 13.88
N ASP A 6 25.05 -6.26 13.85
CA ASP A 6 24.78 -5.39 14.98
C ASP A 6 23.26 -5.14 15.08
N LEU A 7 22.68 -5.63 16.18
CA LEU A 7 21.26 -5.51 16.56
C LEU A 7 20.80 -4.04 16.73
N ALA A 8 21.73 -3.07 16.70
CA ALA A 8 21.44 -1.65 16.78
C ALA A 8 20.67 -1.07 15.57
N THR A 9 20.66 -1.76 14.43
CA THR A 9 19.97 -1.25 13.21
C THR A 9 18.45 -1.43 13.26
N ALA A 10 17.95 -2.40 14.05
CA ALA A 10 16.53 -2.75 14.06
C ALA A 10 15.63 -1.80 14.87
N VAL A 11 16.17 -1.04 15.82
CA VAL A 11 15.36 -0.19 16.71
C VAL A 11 15.13 1.22 16.15
N ARG A 12 15.94 1.69 15.18
CA ARG A 12 15.79 3.03 14.58
C ARG A 12 14.63 3.15 13.60
N GLN A 13 14.15 2.04 13.01
CA GLN A 13 13.02 2.09 12.08
C GLN A 13 11.65 2.22 12.76
N GLN A 14 11.57 2.01 14.08
CA GLN A 14 10.30 2.06 14.81
C GLN A 14 10.01 3.44 15.45
N VAL A 15 11.00 4.33 15.53
CA VAL A 15 10.85 5.65 16.17
C VAL A 15 10.31 6.71 15.18
N VAL A 16 10.65 6.63 13.89
CA VAL A 16 10.23 7.62 12.87
C VAL A 16 8.72 7.58 12.60
N TYR A 17 8.10 6.40 12.66
CA TYR A 17 6.66 6.25 12.39
C TYR A 17 5.73 6.70 13.53
N ARG A 18 6.25 6.96 14.74
CA ARG A 18 5.42 7.36 15.89
C ARG A 18 5.29 8.87 16.05
N GLU A 19 6.28 9.66 15.64
CA GLU A 19 6.26 11.13 15.80
C GLU A 19 5.49 11.85 14.69
N LEU A 20 5.34 11.26 13.51
CA LEU A 20 4.57 11.87 12.40
C LEU A 20 3.05 11.74 12.54
N ASN A 21 2.55 10.84 13.39
CA ASN A 21 1.11 10.59 13.55
C ASN A 21 0.47 11.20 14.81
N GLN A 22 1.22 11.98 15.61
CA GLN A 22 0.66 12.67 16.77
C GLN A 22 0.60 14.20 16.61
N HIS A 23 1.10 14.77 15.51
CA HIS A 23 1.12 16.22 15.28
C HIS A 23 0.21 16.74 14.16
N CYS A 24 -0.58 15.87 13.51
CA CYS A 24 -1.40 16.27 12.35
C CYS A 24 -2.92 16.45 12.64
N SER A 25 -3.32 16.61 13.91
CA SER A 25 -4.74 16.78 14.29
C SER A 25 -5.12 18.19 14.78
N VAL A 26 -4.16 19.09 15.05
CA VAL A 26 -4.48 20.39 15.72
C VAL A 26 -4.31 21.63 14.83
N LEU A 27 -3.73 21.52 13.62
CA LEU A 27 -3.39 22.69 12.79
C LEU A 27 -4.34 22.97 11.61
N MET A 28 -5.58 22.46 11.64
CA MET A 28 -6.59 22.74 10.60
C MET A 28 -7.83 23.49 11.11
N GLN A 29 -7.74 24.24 12.21
CA GLN A 29 -8.93 24.94 12.75
C GLN A 29 -8.79 26.44 13.04
N ARG A 30 -7.64 27.08 12.74
CA ARG A 30 -7.51 28.53 13.01
C ARG A 30 -6.85 29.26 11.85
N ASN A 31 -7.70 29.94 11.09
CA ASN A 31 -7.34 30.96 10.11
C ASN A 31 -6.73 32.16 10.86
N ILE A 32 -5.42 32.15 11.10
CA ILE A 32 -4.69 33.26 11.73
C ILE A 32 -3.59 33.72 10.75
N PRO A 33 -3.57 35.01 10.33
CA PRO A 33 -2.48 35.55 9.55
C PRO A 33 -1.23 35.68 10.44
N CYS A 34 -0.10 35.17 9.95
CA CYS A 34 1.19 35.31 10.61
C CYS A 34 1.80 36.65 10.22
N GLU A 35 1.76 37.64 11.11
CA GLU A 35 2.67 38.78 11.05
C GLU A 35 3.95 38.39 11.79
N ILE A 36 5.05 38.29 11.04
CA ILE A 36 6.37 37.97 11.57
C ILE A 36 7.02 39.32 11.94
N GLU A 37 7.05 39.64 13.23
CA GLU A 37 7.92 40.69 13.75
C GLU A 37 9.35 40.16 13.92
N ASP A 38 10.29 40.97 13.44
CA ASP A 38 11.73 40.80 13.28
C ASP A 38 12.47 40.03 14.38
N ILE A 39 13.06 38.88 14.01
CA ILE A 39 14.17 38.27 14.77
C ILE A 39 15.48 38.68 14.10
N ARG A 40 16.21 39.57 14.79
CA ARG A 40 17.50 40.12 14.42
C ARG A 40 18.56 39.01 14.36
N LEU A 41 19.04 38.68 13.16
CA LEU A 41 20.17 37.76 12.95
C LEU A 41 21.48 38.50 13.26
N GLN A 42 22.23 38.02 14.25
CA GLN A 42 23.63 38.38 14.45
C GLN A 42 24.47 37.40 13.63
N GLU A 43 25.25 37.92 12.69
CA GLU A 43 26.24 37.14 11.93
C GLU A 43 27.36 36.70 12.87
N GLN A 44 27.51 35.39 13.07
CA GLN A 44 28.73 34.78 13.58
C GLN A 44 29.26 33.87 12.49
N ASP A 45 30.43 34.25 11.98
CA ASP A 45 31.27 33.49 11.08
C ASP A 45 31.76 32.23 11.79
N ASP A 46 31.24 31.06 11.41
CA ASP A 46 31.81 29.77 11.77
C ASP A 46 31.74 28.83 10.55
N GLU A 47 32.95 28.54 10.06
CA GLU A 47 33.39 27.47 9.15
C GLU A 47 32.36 26.80 8.23
N ASP A 48 32.52 27.07 6.95
CA ASP A 48 31.93 26.41 5.78
C ASP A 48 32.26 24.90 5.74
N ALA A 49 31.53 24.12 6.53
CA ALA A 49 31.40 22.69 6.37
C ALA A 49 30.53 22.40 5.12
N ASP A 50 31.17 22.02 4.03
CA ASP A 50 30.50 21.52 2.81
C ASP A 50 29.76 20.21 3.13
N VAL A 51 28.49 20.34 3.55
CA VAL A 51 27.59 19.20 3.76
C VAL A 51 27.11 18.74 2.39
N MET A 52 27.80 17.75 1.82
CA MET A 52 27.37 17.09 0.61
C MET A 52 26.08 16.28 0.91
N VAL A 53 24.93 16.87 0.61
CA VAL A 53 23.62 16.22 0.75
C VAL A 53 23.48 15.14 -0.32
N ALA A 54 23.82 13.91 0.03
CA ALA A 54 23.51 12.76 -0.82
C ALA A 54 21.98 12.64 -0.95
N SER A 55 21.47 12.64 -2.18
CA SER A 55 20.05 12.40 -2.43
C SER A 55 19.69 11.00 -1.96
N PRO A 56 18.71 10.82 -1.04
CA PRO A 56 18.32 9.50 -0.59
C PRO A 56 17.77 8.72 -1.79
N GLU A 57 18.33 7.54 -2.07
CA GLU A 57 17.79 6.63 -3.07
C GLU A 57 16.44 6.09 -2.58
N LEU A 58 15.35 6.69 -3.05
CA LEU A 58 14.00 6.25 -2.77
C LEU A 58 13.71 4.98 -3.57
N GLN A 59 13.79 3.82 -2.91
CA GLN A 59 13.29 2.58 -3.49
C GLN A 59 11.77 2.67 -3.67
N ARG A 60 11.30 2.30 -4.87
CA ARG A 60 9.86 2.27 -5.16
C ARG A 60 9.20 1.19 -4.28
N PRO A 61 8.03 1.47 -3.68
CA PRO A 61 7.36 0.50 -2.83
C PRO A 61 6.98 -0.76 -3.65
N PRO A 62 7.11 -1.97 -3.06
CA PRO A 62 6.76 -3.20 -3.75
C PRO A 62 5.27 -3.24 -4.06
N LYS A 63 4.93 -3.72 -5.26
CA LYS A 63 3.55 -3.91 -5.70
C LYS A 63 3.10 -5.34 -5.42
N TYR A 64 1.81 -5.49 -5.14
CA TYR A 64 1.17 -6.77 -4.86
C TYR A 64 0.01 -6.98 -5.81
N ALA A 65 -0.05 -8.15 -6.43
CA ALA A 65 -1.18 -8.57 -7.25
C ALA A 65 -2.23 -9.22 -6.37
N VAL A 66 -3.50 -8.86 -6.56
CA VAL A 66 -4.65 -9.55 -5.99
C VAL A 66 -5.11 -10.61 -6.99
N VAL A 67 -5.12 -11.85 -6.56
CA VAL A 67 -5.32 -13.03 -7.40
C VAL A 67 -6.57 -13.78 -6.94
N LEU A 68 -7.43 -14.13 -7.90
CA LEU A 68 -8.56 -15.04 -7.70
C LEU A 68 -8.14 -16.45 -8.11
N LEU A 69 -8.54 -17.44 -7.33
CA LEU A 69 -8.28 -18.85 -7.57
C LEU A 69 -9.55 -19.56 -8.02
N ASN A 70 -9.42 -20.44 -9.00
CA ASN A 70 -10.54 -21.21 -9.54
C ASN A 70 -11.03 -22.27 -8.55
N ASP A 71 -12.33 -22.54 -8.60
CA ASP A 71 -13.00 -23.61 -7.88
C ASP A 71 -14.24 -24.09 -8.68
N ASP A 72 -14.78 -25.27 -8.33
CA ASP A 72 -15.87 -25.90 -9.09
C ASP A 72 -17.28 -25.48 -8.66
N TYR A 73 -17.42 -24.57 -7.68
CA TYR A 73 -18.70 -24.27 -7.03
C TYR A 73 -19.13 -22.80 -7.13
N THR A 74 -18.21 -21.88 -7.38
CA THR A 74 -18.50 -20.46 -7.54
C THR A 74 -19.02 -20.16 -8.95
N PRO A 75 -20.23 -19.57 -9.11
CA PRO A 75 -20.77 -19.21 -10.42
C PRO A 75 -19.93 -18.15 -11.15
N MET A 76 -19.89 -18.22 -12.49
CA MET A 76 -19.17 -17.24 -13.32
C MET A 76 -19.69 -15.80 -13.12
N ASP A 77 -21.01 -15.62 -13.07
CA ASP A 77 -21.63 -14.31 -12.88
C ASP A 77 -21.25 -13.67 -11.55
N PHE A 78 -21.07 -14.49 -10.50
CA PHE A 78 -20.62 -14.01 -9.18
C PHE A 78 -19.18 -13.50 -9.21
N VAL A 79 -18.30 -14.16 -9.96
CA VAL A 79 -16.92 -13.70 -10.16
C VAL A 79 -16.91 -12.36 -10.91
N ILE A 80 -17.74 -12.20 -11.93
CA ILE A 80 -17.88 -10.94 -12.68
C ILE A 80 -18.37 -9.82 -11.75
N GLU A 81 -19.40 -10.08 -10.93
CA GLU A 81 -19.91 -9.11 -9.95
C GLU A 81 -18.81 -8.63 -9.00
N ILE A 82 -18.00 -9.54 -8.46
CA ILE A 82 -16.86 -9.21 -7.61
C ILE A 82 -15.86 -8.30 -8.32
N LEU A 83 -15.53 -8.65 -9.57
CA LEU A 83 -14.56 -7.91 -10.39
C LEU A 83 -15.06 -6.48 -10.68
N GLN A 84 -16.35 -6.30 -10.95
CA GLN A 84 -16.94 -4.99 -11.16
C GLN A 84 -17.02 -4.18 -9.85
N GLN A 85 -17.50 -4.78 -8.77
CA GLN A 85 -17.79 -4.06 -7.52
C GLN A 85 -16.52 -3.69 -6.74
N TYR A 86 -15.54 -4.59 -6.65
CA TYR A 86 -14.36 -4.39 -5.81
C TYR A 86 -13.12 -3.95 -6.58
N PHE A 87 -13.06 -4.20 -7.88
CA PHE A 87 -11.90 -3.86 -8.72
C PHE A 87 -12.22 -2.82 -9.79
N ALA A 88 -13.48 -2.38 -9.89
CA ALA A 88 -13.95 -1.37 -10.84
C ALA A 88 -13.61 -1.72 -12.29
N LEU A 89 -13.59 -3.02 -12.62
CA LEU A 89 -13.45 -3.50 -13.99
C LEU A 89 -14.76 -3.28 -14.74
N ASP A 90 -14.68 -2.98 -16.03
CA ASP A 90 -15.85 -3.04 -16.90
C ASP A 90 -16.26 -4.50 -17.14
N LEU A 91 -17.42 -4.70 -17.78
CA LEU A 91 -17.95 -6.05 -18.03
C LEU A 91 -17.00 -6.90 -18.90
N ASP A 92 -16.39 -6.31 -19.92
CA ASP A 92 -15.54 -7.03 -20.87
C ASP A 92 -14.23 -7.47 -20.19
N GLN A 93 -13.61 -6.57 -19.43
CA GLN A 93 -12.43 -6.84 -18.61
C GLN A 93 -12.72 -7.88 -17.52
N ALA A 94 -13.84 -7.75 -16.82
CA ALA A 94 -14.25 -8.70 -15.78
C ALA A 94 -14.48 -10.10 -16.39
N THR A 95 -15.14 -10.18 -17.54
CA THR A 95 -15.37 -11.43 -18.26
C THR A 95 -14.04 -12.07 -18.67
N GLN A 96 -13.11 -11.27 -19.20
CA GLN A 96 -11.79 -11.77 -19.60
C GLN A 96 -11.02 -12.35 -18.41
N VAL A 97 -10.98 -11.64 -17.28
CA VAL A 97 -10.30 -12.11 -16.07
C VAL A 97 -10.99 -13.36 -15.52
N MET A 98 -12.33 -13.40 -15.51
CA MET A 98 -13.10 -14.58 -15.09
C MET A 98 -12.75 -15.81 -15.94
N LEU A 99 -12.70 -15.68 -17.26
CA LEU A 99 -12.31 -16.77 -18.16
C LEU A 99 -10.87 -17.23 -17.92
N THR A 100 -9.96 -16.30 -17.65
CA THR A 100 -8.57 -16.62 -17.25
C THR A 100 -8.55 -17.43 -15.96
N VAL A 101 -9.29 -17.02 -14.92
CA VAL A 101 -9.40 -17.81 -13.68
C VAL A 101 -9.91 -19.21 -13.99
N HIS A 102 -10.99 -19.33 -14.76
CA HIS A 102 -11.63 -20.61 -15.06
C HIS A 102 -10.72 -21.59 -15.81
N TYR A 103 -9.98 -21.12 -16.83
CA TYR A 103 -9.15 -21.99 -17.67
C TYR A 103 -7.72 -22.16 -17.18
N GLU A 104 -7.13 -21.14 -16.56
CA GLU A 104 -5.74 -21.17 -16.09
C GLU A 104 -5.61 -21.51 -14.60
N GLY A 105 -6.73 -21.62 -13.89
CA GLY A 105 -6.79 -21.94 -12.46
C GLY A 105 -6.57 -20.74 -11.54
N LYS A 106 -6.06 -19.63 -12.06
CA LYS A 106 -5.93 -18.36 -11.35
C LYS A 106 -5.92 -17.16 -12.29
N GLY A 107 -6.29 -16.00 -11.78
CA GLY A 107 -6.30 -14.75 -12.56
C GLY A 107 -6.06 -13.52 -11.70
N VAL A 108 -5.41 -12.51 -12.27
CA VAL A 108 -5.09 -11.25 -11.59
C VAL A 108 -6.27 -10.29 -11.71
N ALA A 109 -6.85 -9.92 -10.57
CA ALA A 109 -7.95 -8.95 -10.51
C ALA A 109 -7.45 -7.50 -10.46
N GLY A 110 -6.23 -7.26 -9.97
CA GLY A 110 -5.60 -5.95 -9.97
C GLY A 110 -4.28 -5.92 -9.20
N VAL A 111 -3.56 -4.80 -9.31
CA VAL A 111 -2.25 -4.60 -8.67
C VAL A 111 -2.28 -3.35 -7.81
N TYR A 112 -1.88 -3.48 -6.55
CA TYR A 112 -1.98 -2.42 -5.55
C TYR A 112 -0.75 -2.38 -4.63
N ALA A 113 -0.68 -1.36 -3.77
CA ALA A 113 0.18 -1.40 -2.59
C ALA A 113 -0.32 -2.49 -1.62
N ARG A 114 0.59 -3.01 -0.79
CA ARG A 114 0.31 -4.14 0.12
C ARG A 114 -0.98 -3.99 0.92
N ASP A 115 -1.13 -2.90 1.65
CA ASP A 115 -2.26 -2.69 2.57
C ASP A 115 -3.61 -2.67 1.84
N ILE A 116 -3.63 -2.09 0.63
CA ILE A 116 -4.81 -2.05 -0.24
C ILE A 116 -5.12 -3.44 -0.78
N ALA A 117 -4.09 -4.17 -1.22
CA ALA A 117 -4.24 -5.53 -1.73
C ALA A 117 -4.79 -6.47 -0.65
N GLU A 118 -4.23 -6.43 0.56
CA GLU A 118 -4.69 -7.24 1.71
C GLU A 118 -6.14 -6.90 2.06
N THR A 119 -6.49 -5.60 2.10
CA THR A 119 -7.86 -5.15 2.39
C THR A 119 -8.84 -5.66 1.34
N LYS A 120 -8.54 -5.49 0.05
CA LYS A 120 -9.42 -5.95 -1.05
C LYS A 120 -9.59 -7.47 -1.04
N ALA A 121 -8.51 -8.24 -0.87
CA ALA A 121 -8.59 -9.69 -0.79
C ALA A 121 -9.48 -10.15 0.38
N ASN A 122 -9.34 -9.53 1.55
CA ASN A 122 -10.16 -9.83 2.71
C ASN A 122 -11.64 -9.47 2.50
N GLN A 123 -11.94 -8.33 1.88
CA GLN A 123 -13.32 -7.93 1.55
C GLN A 123 -13.98 -8.93 0.62
N VAL A 124 -13.30 -9.35 -0.45
CA VAL A 124 -13.79 -10.33 -1.41
C VAL A 124 -14.03 -11.69 -0.76
N ASN A 125 -13.07 -12.17 0.03
CA ASN A 125 -13.20 -13.45 0.75
C ASN A 125 -14.37 -13.44 1.75
N HIS A 126 -14.58 -12.32 2.45
CA HIS A 126 -15.70 -12.19 3.37
C HIS A 126 -17.03 -12.19 2.61
N TYR A 127 -17.11 -11.46 1.50
CA TYR A 127 -18.30 -11.41 0.67
C TYR A 127 -18.65 -12.77 0.08
N ALA A 128 -17.68 -13.47 -0.52
CA ALA A 128 -17.86 -14.82 -1.06
C ALA A 128 -18.41 -15.79 -0.01
N ARG A 129 -17.83 -15.81 1.20
CA ARG A 129 -18.31 -16.63 2.32
C ARG A 129 -19.72 -16.26 2.76
N SER A 130 -20.06 -14.97 2.78
CA SER A 130 -21.41 -14.51 3.14
C SER A 130 -22.48 -14.95 2.13
N GLN A 131 -22.09 -15.12 0.86
CA GLN A 131 -22.94 -15.63 -0.21
C GLN A 131 -22.88 -17.17 -0.36
N GLY A 132 -22.09 -17.86 0.47
CA GLY A 132 -21.97 -19.32 0.46
C GLY A 132 -21.06 -19.88 -0.64
N HIS A 133 -20.22 -19.06 -1.26
CA HIS A 133 -19.27 -19.49 -2.29
C HIS A 133 -17.87 -19.74 -1.69
N PRO A 134 -17.16 -20.81 -2.11
CA PRO A 134 -15.82 -21.12 -1.62
C PRO A 134 -14.69 -20.33 -2.32
N LEU A 135 -15.04 -19.34 -3.15
CA LEU A 135 -14.08 -18.49 -3.88
C LEU A 135 -12.96 -17.96 -2.97
N LEU A 136 -11.72 -18.15 -3.41
CA LEU A 136 -10.54 -17.72 -2.68
C LEU A 136 -9.81 -16.60 -3.42
N CYS A 137 -9.54 -15.53 -2.68
CA CYS A 137 -8.77 -14.38 -3.10
C CYS A 137 -7.52 -14.22 -2.22
N GLN A 138 -6.35 -14.07 -2.84
CA GLN A 138 -5.07 -13.90 -2.14
C GLN A 138 -4.22 -12.81 -2.76
N ILE A 139 -3.16 -12.40 -2.06
CA ILE A 139 -2.16 -11.48 -2.59
C ILE A 139 -0.86 -12.20 -2.93
N GLU A 140 -0.25 -11.85 -4.05
CA GLU A 140 1.06 -12.34 -4.49
C GLU A 140 2.01 -11.15 -4.67
N ALA A 141 3.24 -11.28 -4.19
CA ALA A 141 4.27 -10.26 -4.41
C ALA A 141 4.64 -10.22 -5.90
N GLN A 142 4.60 -9.02 -6.49
CA GLN A 142 5.02 -8.85 -7.87
C GLN A 142 6.55 -8.73 -7.91
N GLN A 143 7.22 -9.73 -8.49
CA GLN A 143 8.68 -9.81 -8.61
C GLN A 143 9.21 -8.78 -9.61
#